data_AF-A0A9W9IQ17-F1
#
_entry.id   AF-A0A9W9IQ17-F1
#
_cell.length_a   1.000
_cell.length_b   1.000
_cell.length_c   1.000
_cell.angle_alpha   90.00
_cell.angle_beta   90.00
_cell.angle_gamma   90.00
#
_symmetry.space_group_name_H-M   'P 1'
#
loop_
_entity.id
_entity.type
_entity.pdbx_description
1 polymer ?
#
loop_
_entity_poly.entity_id
_entity_poly.type
_entity_poly.pdbx_seq_one_letter_code
_entity_poly.pdbx_strand_id
1 'polypeptide(L)'
;MTHSEFHIPWVEETWETPENALRNTDGARLYETDDRALLHKIIHNDLPRLKEYIAVYSPLHIETMENTDPFCIAAAKGRTNALRTLVDYYNTDPKKVPLDQRMLPVFTPACKEAQLETAQLSWTVCMNSA
;
A
#
# COMPACT_ATOMS: atom_id res chain seq x y z
N MET A 1 -22.16 43.58 8.18
CA MET A 1 -21.27 43.32 7.04
C MET A 1 -20.48 42.08 7.37
N THR A 2 -20.63 41.07 6.53
CA THR A 2 -20.10 39.70 6.63
C THR A 2 -18.60 39.69 6.38
N HIS A 3 -17.82 39.26 7.38
CA HIS A 3 -16.47 38.76 7.11
C HIS A 3 -16.52 37.24 7.02
N SER A 4 -16.29 36.80 5.79
CA SER A 4 -16.25 35.43 5.27
C SER A 4 -15.65 34.44 6.26
N GLU A 5 -16.38 33.35 6.50
CA GLU A 5 -15.84 32.06 6.92
C GLU A 5 -14.83 31.62 5.86
N PHE A 6 -13.60 32.11 5.95
CA PHE A 6 -12.50 31.50 5.22
C PHE A 6 -12.33 30.12 5.81
N HIS A 7 -12.72 29.12 5.01
CA HIS A 7 -12.43 27.71 5.18
C HIS A 7 -11.20 27.51 6.05
N ILE A 8 -11.37 26.80 7.16
CA ILE A 8 -10.26 26.20 7.90
C ILE A 8 -9.37 25.56 6.81
N PRO A 9 -8.08 25.94 6.69
CA PRO A 9 -7.19 25.25 5.77
C PRO A 9 -7.36 23.78 6.08
N TRP A 10 -7.76 23.00 5.08
CA TRP A 10 -7.77 21.54 5.20
C TRP A 10 -6.53 21.19 5.97
N VAL A 11 -6.70 20.70 7.20
CA VAL A 11 -5.57 20.20 7.97
C VAL A 11 -5.08 19.07 7.09
N GLU A 12 -4.02 19.33 6.32
CA GLU A 12 -3.20 18.28 5.76
C GLU A 12 -2.83 17.47 6.99
N GLU A 13 -3.53 16.36 7.22
CA GLU A 13 -3.02 15.32 8.10
C GLU A 13 -1.74 14.89 7.43
N THR A 14 -0.64 15.56 7.77
CA THR A 14 0.66 15.23 7.26
C THR A 14 0.99 13.89 7.88
N TRP A 15 0.77 12.82 7.12
CA TRP A 15 1.13 11.44 7.45
C TRP A 15 2.59 11.32 7.94
N GLU A 16 3.41 12.32 7.63
CA GLU A 16 4.80 12.44 7.99
C GLU A 16 5.14 13.81 8.60
N THR A 17 6.09 13.82 9.54
CA THR A 17 6.79 15.00 10.04
C THR A 17 8.17 15.11 9.38
N PRO A 18 8.84 16.28 9.40
CA PRO A 18 10.19 16.41 8.86
C PRO A 18 11.22 15.42 9.43
N GLU A 19 10.98 14.94 10.66
CA GLU A 19 11.83 14.00 11.39
C GLU A 19 11.59 12.55 10.97
N ASN A 20 10.36 12.17 10.62
CA ASN A 20 10.03 10.79 10.21
C ASN A 20 9.93 10.61 8.69
N ALA A 21 10.02 11.69 7.91
CA ALA A 21 9.89 11.64 6.47
C ALA A 21 10.92 10.69 5.82
N LEU A 22 10.46 9.91 4.85
CA LEU A 22 11.34 9.04 4.06
C LEU A 22 12.38 9.87 3.30
N ARG A 23 13.60 9.35 3.22
CA ARG A 23 14.71 10.01 2.53
C ARG A 23 15.35 9.11 1.49
N ASN A 24 15.78 9.69 0.40
CA ASN A 24 16.60 9.04 -0.59
C ASN A 24 18.05 8.90 -0.08
N THR A 25 18.89 8.15 -0.79
CA THR A 25 20.30 7.90 -0.47
C THR A 25 21.15 9.17 -0.37
N ASP A 26 20.75 10.24 -1.05
CA ASP A 26 21.34 11.58 -1.01
C ASP A 26 20.78 12.45 0.14
N GLY A 27 19.88 11.90 0.97
CA GLY A 27 19.22 12.61 2.06
C GLY A 27 18.01 13.46 1.64
N ALA A 28 17.70 13.52 0.35
CA ALA A 28 16.54 14.26 -0.15
C ALA A 28 15.24 13.63 0.36
N ARG A 29 14.29 14.46 0.79
CA ARG A 29 12.98 14.00 1.25
C ARG A 29 12.19 13.43 0.07
N LEU A 30 11.58 12.26 0.30
CA LEU A 30 10.63 11.64 -0.61
C LEU A 30 9.24 11.98 -0.12
N TYR A 31 8.40 12.48 -1.02
CA TYR A 31 7.03 12.84 -0.73
C TYR A 31 6.10 11.81 -1.33
N GLU A 32 5.07 11.45 -0.57
CA GLU A 32 3.93 10.72 -1.13
C GLU A 32 3.01 11.68 -1.88
N THR A 33 2.37 11.15 -2.92
CA THR A 33 1.33 11.82 -3.69
C THR A 33 -0.03 11.23 -3.35
N ASP A 34 -1.11 11.95 -3.64
CA ASP A 34 -2.49 11.44 -3.45
C ASP A 34 -2.73 10.09 -4.17
N ASP A 35 -2.10 9.88 -5.32
CA ASP A 35 -2.20 8.64 -6.11
C ASP A 35 -1.30 7.49 -5.61
N ARG A 36 -0.64 7.64 -4.46
CA ARG A 36 0.28 6.64 -3.88
C ARG A 36 1.47 6.28 -4.79
N ALA A 37 1.92 7.21 -5.63
CA ALA A 37 2.99 6.98 -6.59
C ALA A 37 4.32 6.57 -5.93
N LEU A 38 4.62 7.07 -4.73
CA LEU A 38 5.83 6.69 -4.00
C LEU A 38 5.74 5.22 -3.55
N LEU A 39 4.63 4.82 -2.94
CA LEU A 39 4.38 3.42 -2.56
C LEU A 39 4.51 2.47 -3.76
N HIS A 40 3.90 2.81 -4.90
CA HIS A 40 3.98 1.97 -6.11
C HIS A 40 5.41 1.80 -6.59
N LYS A 41 6.20 2.88 -6.58
CA LYS A 41 7.62 2.86 -6.95
C LYS A 41 8.45 2.00 -6.00
N ILE A 42 8.15 2.06 -4.70
CA ILE A 42 8.80 1.26 -3.66
C ILE A 42 8.47 -0.22 -3.83
N ILE A 43 7.19 -0.59 -4.02
CA ILE A 43 6.76 -1.96 -4.32
C ILE A 43 7.50 -2.52 -5.53
N HIS A 44 7.77 -1.69 -6.53
CA HIS A 44 8.47 -2.11 -7.72
C HIS A 44 9.95 -2.45 -7.49
N ASN A 45 10.64 -1.77 -6.57
CA ASN A 45 12.11 -1.73 -6.55
C ASN A 45 12.77 -2.08 -5.21
N ASP A 46 12.11 -1.85 -4.08
CA ASP A 46 12.83 -1.71 -2.82
C ASP A 46 12.02 -2.22 -1.62
N LEU A 47 12.19 -3.51 -1.31
CA LEU A 47 11.52 -4.16 -0.18
C LEU A 47 11.92 -3.56 1.19
N PRO A 48 13.20 -3.26 1.48
CA PRO A 48 13.56 -2.52 2.69
C PRO A 48 12.78 -1.21 2.84
N ARG A 49 12.71 -0.39 1.79
CA ARG A 49 11.93 0.86 1.81
C ARG A 49 10.43 0.65 2.01
N LEU A 50 9.89 -0.49 1.60
CA LEU A 50 8.47 -0.79 1.84
C LEU A 50 8.15 -0.85 3.34
N LYS A 51 9.05 -1.43 4.13
CA LYS A 51 8.87 -1.50 5.59
C LYS A 51 8.99 -0.12 6.25
N GLU A 52 9.95 0.69 5.81
CA GLU A 52 10.10 2.07 6.27
C GLU A 52 8.86 2.90 5.90
N TYR A 53 8.36 2.74 4.67
CA TYR A 53 7.14 3.41 4.22
C TYR A 53 5.94 3.04 5.09
N ILE A 54 5.73 1.76 5.36
CA ILE A 54 4.66 1.29 6.25
C ILE A 54 4.79 1.92 7.64
N ALA A 55 6.01 2.05 8.18
CA ALA A 55 6.22 2.65 9.50
C ALA A 55 5.88 4.14 9.56
N VAL A 56 6.08 4.88 8.47
CA VAL A 56 5.81 6.33 8.39
C VAL A 56 4.34 6.61 8.10
N TYR A 57 3.77 5.92 7.10
CA TYR A 57 2.44 6.24 6.56
C TYR A 57 1.31 5.36 7.13
N SER A 58 1.51 4.72 8.28
CA SER A 58 0.49 3.91 8.94
C SER A 58 -0.54 4.78 9.68
N PRO A 59 -1.85 4.46 9.62
CA PRO A 59 -2.44 3.35 8.89
C PRO A 59 -2.45 3.58 7.38
N LEU A 60 -2.02 2.57 6.62
CA LEU A 60 -2.21 2.59 5.18
C LEU A 60 -3.71 2.46 4.93
N HIS A 61 -4.32 3.56 4.50
CA HIS A 61 -5.69 3.56 3.99
C HIS A 61 -5.68 2.87 2.63
N ILE A 62 -5.53 1.54 2.64
CA ILE A 62 -5.59 0.69 1.45
C ILE A 62 -7.05 0.54 1.06
N GLU A 63 -7.66 1.64 0.63
CA GLU A 63 -9.00 1.64 0.08
C GLU A 63 -9.02 0.86 -1.24
N THR A 64 -10.09 0.10 -1.44
CA THR A 64 -10.31 -0.75 -2.61
C THR A 64 -10.49 0.09 -3.88
N MET A 65 -9.38 0.52 -4.46
CA MET A 65 -9.33 1.04 -5.83
C MET A 65 -8.59 0.02 -6.67
N GLU A 66 -9.32 -0.81 -7.42
CA GLU A 66 -8.79 -2.03 -8.07
C GLU A 66 -7.49 -1.83 -8.87
N ASN A 67 -7.27 -0.63 -9.42
CA ASN A 67 -6.12 -0.31 -10.27
C ASN A 67 -4.95 0.39 -9.55
N THR A 68 -5.15 0.97 -8.36
CA THR A 68 -4.09 1.61 -7.55
C THR A 68 -3.79 0.84 -6.28
N ASP A 69 -4.50 -0.26 -6.07
CA ASP A 69 -4.34 -1.19 -4.98
C ASP A 69 -2.91 -1.77 -4.92
N PRO A 70 -2.16 -1.51 -3.83
CA PRO A 70 -0.83 -2.08 -3.57
C PRO A 70 -0.74 -3.60 -3.73
N PHE A 71 -1.79 -4.35 -3.34
CA PHE A 71 -1.81 -5.80 -3.50
C PHE A 71 -1.89 -6.19 -4.97
N CYS A 72 -2.80 -5.58 -5.74
CA CYS A 72 -2.94 -5.82 -7.17
C CYS A 72 -1.67 -5.46 -7.93
N ILE A 73 -1.01 -4.35 -7.57
CA ILE A 73 0.25 -3.92 -8.19
C ILE A 73 1.37 -4.90 -7.90
N ALA A 74 1.54 -5.29 -6.63
CA ALA A 74 2.55 -6.28 -6.26
C ALA A 74 2.29 -7.62 -6.97
N ALA A 75 1.02 -8.02 -7.08
CA ALA A 75 0.59 -9.25 -7.75
C ALA A 75 0.85 -9.24 -9.27
N ALA A 76 0.39 -8.21 -9.97
CA ALA A 76 0.59 -8.04 -11.41
C ALA A 76 2.07 -8.01 -11.80
N LYS A 77 2.94 -7.47 -10.91
CA LYS A 77 4.38 -7.35 -11.16
C LYS A 77 5.21 -8.52 -10.61
N GLY A 78 4.59 -9.55 -10.06
CA GLY A 78 5.31 -10.72 -9.52
C GLY A 78 6.16 -10.39 -8.29
N ARG A 79 5.84 -9.32 -7.55
CA ARG A 79 6.60 -8.87 -6.38
C ARG A 79 6.16 -9.64 -5.14
N THR A 80 6.37 -10.96 -5.15
CA THR A 80 5.91 -11.90 -4.11
C THR A 80 6.32 -11.48 -2.69
N ASN A 81 7.56 -11.01 -2.49
CA ASN A 81 8.03 -10.56 -1.17
C ASN A 81 7.37 -9.25 -0.70
N ALA A 82 7.11 -8.32 -1.63
CA ALA A 82 6.38 -7.10 -1.32
C ALA A 82 4.92 -7.43 -0.99
N LEU A 83 4.29 -8.32 -1.77
CA LEU A 83 2.94 -8.81 -1.51
C LEU A 83 2.84 -9.46 -0.13
N ARG A 84 3.80 -10.33 0.23
CA ARG A 84 3.86 -10.95 1.56
C ARG A 84 3.98 -9.90 2.67
N THR A 85 4.84 -8.90 2.50
CA THR A 85 5.01 -7.82 3.50
C THR A 85 3.72 -7.00 3.67
N LEU A 86 3.02 -6.71 2.58
CA LEU A 86 1.71 -6.03 2.63
C LEU A 86 0.65 -6.89 3.32
N VAL A 87 0.62 -8.21 3.06
CA VAL A 87 -0.30 -9.15 3.73
C VAL A 87 0.00 -9.22 5.23
N ASP A 88 1.27 -9.32 5.61
CA ASP A 88 1.69 -9.37 7.00
C ASP A 88 1.30 -8.09 7.75
N TYR A 89 1.52 -6.92 7.13
CA TYR A 89 1.07 -5.63 7.69
C TYR A 89 -0.44 -5.57 7.80
N TYR A 90 -1.17 -5.91 6.75
CA TYR A 90 -2.62 -5.86 6.73
C TYR A 90 -3.23 -6.78 7.79
N ASN A 91 -2.59 -7.93 8.09
CA ASN A 91 -2.98 -8.81 9.18
C ASN A 91 -2.89 -8.19 10.58
N THR A 92 -2.11 -7.12 10.76
CA THR A 92 -2.01 -6.42 12.04
C THR A 92 -3.19 -5.48 12.31
N ASP A 93 -3.97 -5.12 11.28
CA ASP A 93 -5.14 -4.26 11.45
C ASP A 93 -6.35 -5.08 11.97
N PRO A 94 -6.84 -4.84 13.19
CA PRO A 94 -7.98 -5.56 13.75
C PRO A 94 -9.32 -5.23 13.07
N LYS A 95 -9.39 -4.13 12.30
CA LYS A 95 -10.60 -3.68 11.58
C LYS A 95 -10.60 -4.09 10.10
N LYS A 96 -9.60 -4.87 9.68
CA LYS A 96 -9.44 -5.30 8.30
C LYS A 96 -10.63 -6.13 7.80
N VAL A 97 -10.93 -6.00 6.51
CA VAL A 97 -11.80 -6.93 5.81
C VAL A 97 -11.10 -8.30 5.71
N PRO A 98 -11.82 -9.43 5.82
CA PRO A 98 -11.26 -10.76 5.64
C PRO A 98 -10.38 -10.91 4.39
N LEU A 99 -9.26 -11.62 4.54
CA LEU A 99 -8.25 -11.73 3.48
C LEU A 99 -8.74 -12.50 2.26
N ASP A 100 -9.64 -13.47 2.44
CA ASP A 100 -10.29 -14.21 1.36
C ASP A 100 -11.07 -13.27 0.43
N GLN A 101 -11.86 -12.35 1.00
CA GLN A 101 -12.58 -11.32 0.24
C GLN A 101 -11.59 -10.35 -0.42
N ARG A 102 -10.48 -10.06 0.24
CA ARG A 102 -9.49 -9.07 -0.21
C ARG A 102 -8.55 -9.57 -1.30
N MET A 103 -8.20 -10.85 -1.27
CA MET A 103 -7.20 -11.48 -2.15
C MET A 103 -7.81 -12.10 -3.42
N LEU A 104 -9.13 -12.29 -3.46
CA LEU A 104 -9.86 -12.70 -4.67
C LEU A 104 -9.62 -11.74 -5.86
N PRO A 105 -9.72 -10.40 -5.69
CA PRO A 105 -9.35 -9.45 -6.75
C PRO A 105 -7.86 -9.49 -7.12
N VAL A 106 -6.97 -9.86 -6.18
CA VAL A 106 -5.50 -9.88 -6.36
C VAL A 106 -5.04 -11.07 -7.20
N PHE A 107 -5.77 -12.19 -7.15
CA PHE A 107 -5.52 -13.38 -7.96
C PHE A 107 -5.62 -13.08 -9.46
N THR A 108 -6.60 -12.28 -9.87
CA THR A 108 -6.86 -12.00 -11.29
C THR A 108 -5.68 -11.29 -12.00
N PRO A 109 -5.13 -10.19 -11.47
CA PRO A 109 -3.91 -9.56 -12.00
C PRO A 109 -2.70 -10.48 -12.04
N ALA A 110 -2.45 -11.28 -10.98
CA ALA A 110 -1.32 -12.22 -10.97
C ALA A 110 -1.44 -13.24 -12.11
N CYS A 111 -2.63 -13.79 -12.34
CA CYS A 111 -2.87 -14.74 -13.43
C CYS A 111 -2.77 -14.09 -14.81
N LYS A 112 -3.35 -12.89 -14.99
CA LYS A 112 -3.28 -12.15 -16.26
C LYS A 112 -1.83 -11.91 -16.71
N GLU A 113 -0.95 -11.60 -15.76
CA GLU A 113 0.47 -11.30 -16.00
C GLU A 113 1.38 -12.54 -15.87
N ALA A 114 0.80 -13.75 -15.82
CA ALA A 114 1.51 -15.03 -15.71
C ALA A 114 2.47 -15.14 -14.49
N GLN A 115 2.16 -14.46 -13.39
CA GLN A 115 2.94 -14.45 -12.15
C GLN A 115 2.58 -15.65 -11.27
N LEU A 116 3.00 -16.85 -11.67
CA LEU A 116 2.57 -18.13 -11.07
C LEU A 116 2.81 -18.22 -9.56
N GLU A 117 4.01 -17.85 -9.08
CA GLU A 117 4.33 -17.88 -7.65
C GLU A 117 3.43 -16.92 -6.84
N THR A 118 3.14 -15.76 -7.41
CA THR A 118 2.32 -14.72 -6.76
C THR A 118 0.83 -15.08 -6.79
N ALA A 119 0.36 -15.74 -7.85
CA ALA A 119 -0.97 -16.30 -7.94
C ALA A 119 -1.17 -17.45 -6.92
N GLN A 120 -0.17 -18.33 -6.77
CA GLN A 120 -0.16 -19.37 -5.76
C GLN A 120 -0.22 -18.80 -4.34
N LEU A 121 0.61 -17.79 -4.03
CA LEU A 121 0.57 -17.11 -2.74
C LEU A 121 -0.83 -16.55 -2.45
N SER A 122 -1.43 -15.85 -3.42
CA SER A 122 -2.76 -15.26 -3.26
C SER A 122 -3.83 -16.32 -3.01
N TRP A 123 -3.79 -17.43 -3.75
CA TRP A 123 -4.68 -18.57 -3.57
C TRP A 123 -4.53 -19.22 -2.19
N THR A 124 -3.30 -19.47 -1.73
CA THR A 124 -3.04 -20.06 -0.41
C THR A 124 -3.55 -19.16 0.71
N VAL A 125 -3.39 -17.84 0.59
CA VAL A 125 -3.89 -16.89 1.58
C VAL A 125 -5.41 -16.92 1.65
N CYS A 126 -6.12 -16.99 0.51
CA CYS A 126 -7.57 -17.16 0.49
C CYS A 126 -8.03 -18.44 1.20
N MET A 127 -7.40 -19.59 0.89
CA MET A 127 -7.84 -20.90 1.39
C MET A 127 -7.58 -21.11 2.89
N ASN A 128 -6.58 -20.44 3.46
CA ASN A 128 -6.25 -20.55 4.89
C ASN A 128 -7.02 -19.54 5.77
N SER A 129 -7.83 -18.67 5.15
CA SER A 129 -8.64 -17.65 5.85
C SER A 129 -10.11 -18.04 6.00
N ALA A 130 -10.52 -19.19 5.46
CA ALA A 130 -11.86 -19.79 5.56
C ALA A 130 -11.89 -20.91 6.60
#